data_AF-A0A644ZDA3-F1
#
_entry.id   AF-A0A644ZDA3-F1
#
_cell.length_a   1.000
_cell.length_b   1.000
_cell.length_c   1.000
_cell.angle_alpha   90.00
_cell.angle_beta   90.00
_cell.angle_gamma   90.00
#
_symmetry.space_group_name_H-M   'P 1'
#
loop_
_entity.id
_entity.type
_entity.pdbx_description
1 polymer ?
#
loop_
_entity_poly.entity_id
_entity_poly.type
_entity_poly.pdbx_seq_one_letter_code
_entity_poly.pdbx_strand_id
1 'polypeptide(L)'
;MTLEALLAMMNIEDISIPTCGYHFDRNKLKDGASFYYQFLIDEKKVSVIQSAKTIDMLIPYTFAASTDATKKSTGKKQEIFFSLEVKYHIGIKIKEEILIEDDLKKAFVESVAPRILHPYFRQIVADSLQKAGLPQLNLPFFENFSEPFESERT
;
A
#
# COMPACT_ATOMS: atom_id res chain seq x y z
N MET A 1 -8.06 23.59 -12.15
CA MET A 1 -6.74 23.64 -11.46
C MET A 1 -5.94 22.41 -11.88
N THR A 2 -4.61 22.46 -11.99
CA THR A 2 -3.79 21.28 -12.32
C THR A 2 -3.26 20.60 -11.05
N LEU A 3 -2.87 19.33 -11.15
CA LEU A 3 -2.23 18.61 -10.04
C LEU A 3 -0.93 19.30 -9.60
N GLU A 4 -0.10 19.75 -10.54
CA GLU A 4 1.14 20.48 -10.23
C GLU A 4 0.89 21.76 -9.44
N ALA A 5 -0.12 22.56 -9.84
CA ALA A 5 -0.50 23.77 -9.13
C ALA A 5 -1.00 23.46 -7.71
N LEU A 6 -1.78 22.38 -7.56
CA LEU A 6 -2.24 21.91 -6.26
C LEU A 6 -1.06 21.51 -5.36
N LEU A 7 -0.10 20.73 -5.89
CA LEU A 7 1.08 20.30 -5.14
C LEU A 7 1.95 21.47 -4.66
N ALA A 8 2.07 22.55 -5.46
CA ALA A 8 2.80 23.75 -5.06
C ALA A 8 2.16 24.50 -3.86
N MET A 9 0.88 24.24 -3.59
CA MET A 9 0.13 24.84 -2.48
C MET A 9 0.00 23.92 -1.26
N MET A 10 0.35 22.64 -1.40
CA MET A 10 0.25 21.64 -0.33
C MET A 10 1.52 21.59 0.50
N ASN A 11 1.35 21.38 1.80
CA ASN A 11 2.41 21.03 2.74
C ASN A 11 1.96 19.80 3.54
N ILE A 12 2.74 18.71 3.49
CA ILE A 12 2.47 17.53 4.31
C ILE A 12 2.89 17.86 5.74
N GLU A 13 1.92 17.85 6.66
CA GLU A 13 2.15 18.16 8.07
C GLU A 13 2.32 16.89 8.92
N ASP A 14 1.64 15.79 8.56
CA ASP A 14 1.71 14.53 9.27
C ASP A 14 1.68 13.34 8.31
N ILE A 15 2.45 12.30 8.66
CA ILE A 15 2.31 10.95 8.12
C ILE A 15 2.30 9.99 9.31
N SER A 16 1.20 9.28 9.50
CA SER A 16 1.04 8.34 10.62
C SER A 16 0.36 7.04 10.18
N ILE A 17 0.44 6.02 11.03
CA ILE A 17 -0.13 4.68 10.77
C ILE A 17 -1.17 4.38 11.85
N PRO A 18 -2.42 4.85 11.68
CA PRO A 18 -3.49 4.58 12.65
C PRO A 18 -3.84 3.10 12.78
N THR A 19 -3.55 2.26 11.77
CA THR A 19 -3.84 0.83 11.83
C THR A 19 -2.77 0.04 11.10
N CYS A 20 -2.24 -0.98 11.76
CA CYS A 20 -1.31 -1.95 11.17
C CYS A 20 -1.60 -3.31 11.80
N GLY A 21 -1.87 -4.32 10.98
CA GLY A 21 -2.14 -5.67 11.44
C GLY A 21 -1.65 -6.69 10.42
N TYR A 22 -1.03 -7.76 10.91
CA TYR A 22 -0.67 -8.90 10.08
C TYR A 22 -1.31 -10.17 10.61
N HIS A 23 -1.56 -11.10 9.69
CA HIS A 23 -2.02 -12.45 9.98
C HIS A 23 -1.06 -13.42 9.32
N PHE A 24 -0.63 -14.43 10.08
CA PHE A 24 0.20 -15.52 9.60
C PHE A 24 -0.45 -16.85 9.96
N ASP A 25 -0.72 -17.67 8.95
CA ASP A 25 -1.29 -19.01 9.07
C ASP A 25 -0.25 -20.04 8.64
N ARG A 26 0.49 -20.57 9.62
CA ARG A 26 1.53 -21.58 9.39
C ARG A 26 0.99 -22.84 8.73
N ASN A 27 -0.28 -23.20 8.92
CA ASN A 27 -0.86 -24.41 8.33
C ASN A 27 -1.02 -24.31 6.81
N LYS A 28 -1.10 -23.07 6.29
CA LYS A 28 -1.16 -22.80 4.85
C LYS A 28 0.22 -22.64 4.22
N LEU A 29 1.28 -22.60 5.02
CA LEU A 29 2.64 -22.56 4.52
C LEU A 29 3.09 -23.97 4.13
N LYS A 30 3.21 -24.23 2.83
CA LYS A 30 3.71 -25.51 2.30
C LYS A 30 5.24 -25.50 2.26
N ASP A 31 5.85 -26.48 2.91
CA ASP A 31 7.30 -26.67 2.86
C ASP A 31 7.76 -26.95 1.43
N GLY A 32 8.85 -26.29 1.00
CA GLY A 32 9.41 -26.43 -0.35
C GLY A 32 8.60 -25.77 -1.47
N ALA A 33 7.51 -25.06 -1.16
CA ALA A 33 6.76 -24.32 -2.17
C ALA A 33 7.41 -22.97 -2.52
N SER A 34 7.20 -22.53 -3.76
CA SER A 34 7.50 -21.16 -4.18
C SER A 34 6.53 -20.18 -3.52
N PHE A 35 7.01 -18.97 -3.21
CA PHE A 35 6.20 -17.91 -2.62
C PHE A 35 5.88 -16.84 -3.65
N TYR A 36 4.61 -16.47 -3.69
CA TYR A 36 4.06 -15.43 -4.54
C TYR A 36 3.58 -14.29 -3.66
N TYR A 37 4.01 -13.09 -4.01
CA TYR A 37 3.70 -11.90 -3.25
C TYR A 37 2.87 -10.95 -4.09
N GLN A 38 1.85 -10.36 -3.47
CA GLN A 38 1.03 -9.32 -4.07
C GLN A 38 0.85 -8.18 -3.09
N PHE A 39 0.81 -6.96 -3.60
CA PHE A 39 0.50 -5.79 -2.80
C PHE A 39 -0.28 -4.79 -3.65
N LEU A 40 -1.16 -4.05 -3.00
CA LEU A 40 -2.01 -3.06 -3.66
C LEU A 40 -2.51 -2.02 -2.67
N ILE A 41 -2.93 -0.89 -3.21
CA ILE A 41 -3.69 0.13 -2.52
C ILE A 41 -5.17 -0.19 -2.72
N ASP A 42 -5.93 -0.31 -1.64
CA ASP A 42 -7.37 -0.54 -1.74
C ASP A 42 -8.09 0.80 -1.97
N GLU A 43 -8.08 1.26 -3.22
CA GLU A 43 -8.66 2.54 -3.64
C GLU A 43 -10.11 2.73 -3.18
N LYS A 44 -10.89 1.64 -3.06
CA LYS A 44 -12.29 1.68 -2.63
C LYS A 44 -12.45 2.04 -1.15
N LYS A 45 -11.39 1.87 -0.36
CA LYS A 45 -11.36 2.19 1.08
C LYS A 45 -10.57 3.47 1.37
N VAL A 46 -10.11 4.18 0.35
CA VAL A 46 -9.48 5.50 0.53
C VAL A 46 -10.54 6.48 1.01
N SER A 47 -10.19 7.26 2.03
CA SER A 47 -11.03 8.35 2.52
C SER A 47 -10.25 9.65 2.40
N VAL A 48 -10.88 10.68 1.85
CA VAL A 48 -10.33 12.03 1.76
C VAL A 48 -11.35 12.97 2.37
N ILE A 49 -10.96 13.65 3.43
CA ILE A 49 -11.77 14.66 4.11
C ILE A 49 -11.04 15.98 3.95
N GLN A 50 -11.74 16.99 3.46
CA GLN A 50 -11.21 18.34 3.36
C GLN A 50 -12.01 19.26 4.30
N SER A 51 -11.31 20.03 5.12
CA SER A 51 -11.91 21.04 6.01
C SER A 51 -11.10 22.33 5.95
N ALA A 52 -11.70 23.39 5.40
CA ALA A 52 -11.03 24.67 5.18
C ALA A 52 -9.66 24.49 4.49
N LYS A 53 -8.57 24.72 5.23
CA LYS A 53 -7.18 24.64 4.76
C LYS A 53 -6.50 23.30 5.05
N THR A 54 -7.21 22.29 5.54
CA THR A 54 -6.66 20.96 5.83
C THR A 54 -7.31 19.89 4.97
N ILE A 55 -6.51 18.88 4.62
CA ILE A 55 -6.93 17.68 3.93
C ILE A 55 -6.34 16.50 4.68
N ASP A 56 -7.23 15.63 5.16
CA ASP A 56 -6.87 14.40 5.84
C ASP A 56 -7.19 13.23 4.91
N MET A 57 -6.18 12.40 4.64
CA MET A 57 -6.30 11.25 3.76
C MET A 57 -6.01 9.96 4.51
N LEU A 58 -6.91 8.98 4.44
CA LEU A 58 -6.67 7.63 4.89
C LEU A 58 -6.47 6.71 3.69
N ILE A 59 -5.29 6.10 3.58
CA ILE A 59 -4.86 5.33 2.41
C ILE A 59 -4.50 3.91 2.86
N PRO A 60 -5.35 2.91 2.56
CA PRO A 60 -5.12 1.53 2.94
C PRO A 60 -4.24 0.80 1.92
N TYR A 61 -3.19 0.19 2.44
CA TYR A 61 -2.29 -0.72 1.73
C TYR A 61 -2.50 -2.14 2.23
N THR A 62 -2.37 -3.09 1.30
CA THR A 62 -2.41 -4.51 1.60
C THR A 62 -1.21 -5.21 0.98
N PHE A 63 -0.67 -6.18 1.70
CA PHE A 63 0.32 -7.13 1.20
C PHE A 63 -0.15 -8.53 1.53
N ALA A 64 0.05 -9.48 0.61
CA ALA A 64 -0.25 -10.87 0.84
C ALA A 64 0.83 -11.77 0.24
N ALA A 65 1.08 -12.89 0.91
CA ALA A 65 1.92 -13.97 0.42
C ALA A 65 1.09 -15.26 0.30
N SER A 66 1.26 -15.98 -0.80
CA SER A 66 0.62 -17.27 -1.08
C SER A 66 1.61 -18.27 -1.64
N THR A 67 1.32 -19.56 -1.48
CA THR A 67 2.10 -20.64 -2.10
C THR A 67 1.65 -20.99 -3.52
N ASP A 68 0.53 -20.42 -3.97
CA ASP A 68 -0.02 -20.67 -5.30
C ASP A 68 0.37 -19.54 -6.27
N ALA A 69 0.96 -19.93 -7.41
CA ALA A 69 1.27 -19.02 -8.50
C ALA A 69 -0.02 -18.41 -9.03
N THR A 70 -0.12 -17.08 -9.05
CA THR A 70 -1.27 -16.40 -9.61
C THR A 70 -1.34 -16.62 -11.13
N LYS A 71 -2.03 -17.66 -11.56
CA LYS A 71 -2.86 -17.60 -12.77
C LYS A 71 -4.30 -17.63 -12.31
N LYS A 72 -5.12 -16.79 -12.94
CA LYS A 72 -6.59 -16.76 -12.88
C LYS A 72 -7.19 -18.18 -12.95
N SER A 73 -7.14 -18.94 -11.86
CA SER A 73 -7.74 -20.25 -11.78
C SER A 73 -9.16 -20.04 -11.26
N THR A 74 -10.08 -20.19 -12.20
CA THR A 74 -11.50 -20.37 -12.00
C THR A 74 -11.76 -21.28 -10.79
N GLY A 75 -12.10 -20.66 -9.64
CA GLY A 75 -12.79 -21.32 -8.53
C GLY A 75 -11.96 -21.82 -7.33
N LYS A 76 -10.63 -21.75 -7.31
CA LYS A 76 -9.84 -22.10 -6.11
C LYS A 76 -9.57 -20.88 -5.24
N LYS A 77 -9.93 -20.94 -3.94
CA LYS A 77 -9.54 -19.94 -2.94
C LYS A 77 -8.02 -19.90 -2.86
N GLN A 78 -7.41 -18.75 -3.14
CA GLN A 78 -5.97 -18.54 -2.94
C GLN A 78 -5.60 -18.93 -1.50
N GLU A 79 -4.59 -19.80 -1.35
CA GLU A 79 -4.02 -20.13 -0.04
C GLU A 79 -3.06 -19.02 0.40
N ILE A 80 -3.64 -17.91 0.85
CA ILE A 80 -2.90 -16.82 1.51
C ILE A 80 -2.46 -17.32 2.88
N PHE A 81 -1.15 -17.44 3.09
CA PHE A 81 -0.56 -17.83 4.36
C PHE A 81 -0.09 -16.62 5.18
N PHE A 82 0.12 -15.47 4.54
CA PHE A 82 0.47 -14.22 5.21
C PHE A 82 -0.29 -13.07 4.60
N SER A 83 -0.88 -12.22 5.43
CA SER A 83 -1.47 -10.95 5.01
C SER A 83 -1.05 -9.83 5.95
N LEU A 84 -0.84 -8.64 5.40
CA LEU A 84 -0.55 -7.42 6.13
C LEU A 84 -1.49 -6.34 5.61
N GLU A 85 -2.18 -5.67 6.53
CA GLU A 85 -3.01 -4.50 6.27
C GLU A 85 -2.42 -3.30 7.00
N VAL A 86 -2.17 -2.22 6.25
CA VAL A 86 -1.64 -0.96 6.79
C VAL A 86 -2.56 0.15 6.34
N LYS A 87 -3.08 0.97 7.25
CA LYS A 87 -3.80 2.19 6.91
C LYS A 87 -2.90 3.37 7.26
N TYR A 88 -2.49 4.12 6.23
CA TYR A 88 -1.77 5.36 6.40
C TYR A 88 -2.73 6.52 6.58
N HIS A 89 -2.33 7.48 7.40
CA HIS A 89 -2.90 8.81 7.46
C HIS A 89 -1.90 9.80 6.87
N ILE A 90 -2.36 10.70 5.99
CA ILE A 90 -1.60 11.86 5.53
C ILE A 90 -2.41 13.11 5.87
N GLY A 91 -1.86 13.94 6.74
CA GLY A 91 -2.39 15.28 7.04
C GLY A 91 -1.70 16.31 6.17
N ILE A 92 -2.48 17.08 5.41
CA ILE A 92 -1.98 18.08 4.46
C ILE A 92 -2.61 19.42 4.75
N LYS A 93 -1.79 20.47 4.74
CA LYS A 93 -2.25 21.85 4.79
C LYS A 93 -2.10 22.51 3.44
N ILE A 94 -3.11 23.27 3.03
CA ILE A 94 -3.09 24.10 1.83
C ILE A 94 -2.92 25.58 2.21
N LYS A 95 -2.13 26.32 1.42
CA LYS A 95 -1.83 27.73 1.68
C LYS A 95 -3.10 28.60 1.67
N GLU A 96 -3.96 28.36 0.69
CA GLU A 96 -5.19 29.10 0.44
C GLU A 96 -6.39 28.16 0.54
N GLU A 97 -7.52 28.69 1.02
CA GLU A 97 -8.74 27.89 1.13
C GLU A 97 -9.39 27.78 -0.25
N ILE A 98 -9.29 26.58 -0.83
CA ILE A 98 -9.82 26.25 -2.15
C ILE A 98 -10.50 24.89 -2.08
N LEU A 99 -11.63 24.72 -2.75
CA LEU A 99 -12.25 23.40 -2.89
C LEU A 99 -11.46 22.57 -3.91
N ILE A 100 -11.00 21.39 -3.51
CA ILE A 100 -10.29 20.48 -4.42
C ILE A 100 -11.31 19.54 -5.06
N GLU A 101 -11.30 19.50 -6.39
CA GLU A 101 -12.12 18.60 -7.21
C GLU A 101 -11.74 17.14 -6.96
N ASP A 102 -12.72 16.23 -7.03
CA ASP A 102 -12.50 14.81 -6.73
C ASP A 102 -11.54 14.14 -7.71
N ASP A 103 -11.49 14.59 -8.97
CA ASP A 103 -10.52 14.13 -9.97
C ASP A 103 -9.08 14.44 -9.55
N LEU A 104 -8.84 15.60 -8.92
CA LEU A 104 -7.52 15.97 -8.42
C LEU A 104 -7.16 15.22 -7.15
N LYS A 105 -8.13 14.97 -6.26
CA LYS A 105 -7.93 14.09 -5.09
C LYS A 105 -7.55 12.68 -5.54
N LYS A 106 -8.27 12.15 -6.53
CA LYS A 106 -8.01 10.84 -7.13
C LYS A 106 -6.62 10.80 -7.77
N ALA A 107 -6.27 11.80 -8.59
CA ALA A 107 -4.95 11.90 -9.19
C ALA A 107 -3.83 11.95 -8.14
N PHE A 108 -4.04 12.65 -7.02
CA PHE A 108 -3.10 12.65 -5.90
C PHE A 108 -2.94 11.24 -5.29
N VAL A 109 -4.04 10.54 -5.03
CA VAL A 109 -4.04 9.20 -4.43
C VAL A 109 -3.38 8.17 -5.36
N GLU A 110 -3.59 8.26 -6.66
CA GLU A 110 -3.05 7.30 -7.64
C GLU A 110 -1.58 7.56 -7.98
N SER A 111 -1.12 8.82 -7.93
CA SER A 111 0.21 9.19 -8.40
C SER A 111 1.14 9.72 -7.31
N VAL A 112 0.67 10.56 -6.40
CA VAL A 112 1.55 11.27 -5.46
C VAL A 112 1.66 10.52 -4.15
N ALA A 113 0.52 10.17 -3.55
CA ALA A 113 0.48 9.45 -2.28
C ALA A 113 1.33 8.17 -2.29
N PRO A 114 1.35 7.35 -3.36
CA PRO A 114 2.14 6.13 -3.34
C PRO A 114 3.63 6.38 -3.41
N ARG A 115 4.07 7.44 -4.09
CA ARG A 115 5.49 7.84 -4.11
C ARG A 115 5.98 8.27 -2.73
N ILE A 116 5.08 8.83 -1.92
CA ILE A 116 5.36 9.21 -0.52
C ILE A 116 5.31 7.99 0.40
N LEU A 117 4.25 7.18 0.31
CA LEU A 117 3.95 6.12 1.29
C LEU A 117 4.66 4.80 1.03
N HIS A 118 4.95 4.47 -0.25
CA HIS A 118 5.50 3.17 -0.61
C HIS A 118 6.84 2.86 0.08
N PRO A 119 7.80 3.82 0.24
CA PRO A 119 9.01 3.56 1.02
C PRO A 119 8.73 3.08 2.46
N TYR A 120 7.78 3.71 3.16
CA TYR A 120 7.35 3.28 4.50
C TYR A 120 6.70 1.90 4.46
N PHE A 121 5.90 1.64 3.43
CA PHE A 121 5.24 0.35 3.27
C PHE A 121 6.23 -0.79 3.04
N ARG A 122 7.28 -0.57 2.24
CA ARG A 122 8.37 -1.53 2.04
C ARG A 122 9.03 -1.91 3.37
N GLN A 123 9.28 -0.92 4.23
CA GLN A 123 9.86 -1.17 5.55
C GLN A 123 8.92 -2.00 6.44
N ILE A 124 7.63 -1.65 6.51
CA ILE A 124 6.66 -2.39 7.34
C ILE A 124 6.51 -3.83 6.84
N VAL A 125 6.51 -4.05 5.52
CA VAL A 125 6.46 -5.40 4.93
C VAL A 125 7.69 -6.21 5.36
N ALA A 126 8.89 -5.65 5.22
CA ALA A 126 10.12 -6.33 5.63
C ALA A 126 10.10 -6.69 7.13
N ASP A 127 9.72 -5.72 7.99
CA ASP A 127 9.64 -5.92 9.44
C ASP A 127 8.60 -7.00 9.80
N SER A 128 7.46 -7.02 9.10
CA SER A 128 6.37 -7.96 9.38
C SER A 128 6.69 -9.38 8.92
N LEU A 129 7.35 -9.53 7.77
CA LEU A 129 7.88 -10.81 7.29
C LEU A 129 8.93 -11.36 8.25
N GLN A 130 9.86 -10.52 8.70
CA GLN A 130 10.87 -10.90 9.68
C GLN A 130 10.23 -11.36 11.00
N LYS A 131 9.23 -10.64 11.52
CA LYS A 131 8.49 -11.03 12.73
C LYS A 131 7.77 -12.37 12.58
N ALA A 132 7.29 -12.69 11.38
CA ALA A 132 6.67 -13.97 11.06
C ALA A 132 7.68 -15.10 10.77
N GLY A 133 8.99 -14.82 10.78
CA GLY A 133 10.03 -15.79 10.45
C GLY A 133 10.05 -16.18 8.96
N LEU A 134 9.51 -15.31 8.10
CA LEU A 134 9.46 -15.52 6.64
C LEU A 134 10.69 -14.89 5.97
N PRO A 135 11.07 -15.36 4.76
CA PRO A 135 12.15 -14.74 4.00
C PRO A 135 11.89 -13.26 3.78
N GLN A 136 12.95 -12.45 3.90
CA GLN A 136 12.86 -11.03 3.61
C GLN A 136 12.59 -10.81 2.12
N LEU A 137 11.70 -9.86 1.83
CA LEU A 137 11.38 -9.45 0.48
C LEU A 137 11.70 -7.97 0.29
N ASN A 138 12.57 -7.68 -0.68
CA ASN A 138 12.77 -6.32 -1.15
C ASN A 138 11.70 -6.00 -2.19
N LEU A 139 10.57 -5.46 -1.75
CA LEU A 139 9.52 -5.00 -2.66
C LEU A 139 10.09 -4.03 -3.71
N PRO A 140 9.60 -4.06 -4.97
CA PRO A 140 10.07 -3.17 -6.02
C PRO A 140 9.71 -1.71 -5.71
N PHE A 141 10.37 -0.77 -6.38
CA PHE A 141 9.98 0.65 -6.31
C PHE A 141 8.60 0.87 -6.95
N PHE A 142 7.92 1.95 -6.56
CA PHE A 142 6.56 2.23 -7.02
C PHE A 142 6.43 2.41 -8.53
N GLU A 143 7.51 2.78 -9.19
CA GLU A 143 7.54 2.97 -10.65
C GLU A 143 7.46 1.64 -11.43
N ASN A 144 7.61 0.49 -10.76
CA ASN A 144 7.75 -0.84 -11.38
C ASN A 144 6.59 -1.81 -11.06
N PHE A 145 5.38 -1.31 -10.70
CA PHE A 145 4.24 -2.15 -10.28
C PHE A 145 3.70 -3.14 -11.33
N SER A 146 4.19 -3.12 -12.57
CA SER A 146 3.68 -3.96 -13.67
C SER A 146 4.31 -5.35 -13.79
N GLU A 147 5.30 -5.72 -12.96
CA GLU A 147 5.97 -7.03 -13.07
C GLU A 147 5.73 -7.94 -11.85
N PRO A 148 5.28 -9.20 -12.06
CA PRO A 148 5.20 -10.19 -10.99
C PRO A 148 6.60 -10.50 -10.44
N PHE A 149 6.73 -10.51 -9.11
CA PHE A 149 8.01 -10.76 -8.45
C PHE A 149 8.14 -12.22 -8.06
N GLU A 150 9.08 -12.93 -8.70
CA GLU A 150 9.50 -14.27 -8.28
C GLU A 150 10.72 -14.14 -7.37
N SER A 151 10.63 -14.64 -6.14
CA SER A 151 11.79 -14.79 -5.26
C SER A 151 12.23 -16.24 -5.30
N GLU A 152 13.32 -16.54 -6.00
CA GLU A 152 13.97 -17.84 -5.90
C GLU A 152 14.79 -17.92 -4.60
N ARG A 153 14.77 -19.09 -3.94
CA ARG A 153 15.70 -19.37 -2.84
C ARG A 153 17.10 -19.55 -3.42
N THR A 154 18.08 -18.80 -2.92
CA THR A 154 19.49 -19.24 -2.94
C THR A 154 19.82 -19.97 -1.65
#